data_AF-A0A4V1ULB5-F1
#
_entry.id   AF-A0A4V1ULB5-F1
#
_cell.length_a   1.000
_cell.length_b   1.000
_cell.length_c   1.000
_cell.angle_alpha   90.00
_cell.angle_beta   90.00
_cell.angle_gamma   90.00
#
_symmetry.space_group_name_H-M   'P 1'
#
loop_
_entity.id
_entity.type
_entity.pdbx_description
1 polymer ?
#
loop_
_entity_poly.entity_id
_entity_poly.type
_entity_poly.pdbx_seq_one_letter_code
_entity_poly.pdbx_strand_id
1 'polypeptide(L)' 'MRPVPEVQDDLLCLCRDTALRWGRGVRRTAGAMIGQPDYQAYVDHAAATHPDQPPLDKTAFFRLHEQRRFGGSGSF' A
#
# COMPACT_ATOMS: atom_id res chain seq x y z
N MET A 1 0.59 38.32 -9.92
CA MET A 1 -0.60 38.13 -9.06
C MET A 1 -0.90 36.64 -9.05
N ARG A 2 -0.61 35.89 -7.98
CA ARG A 2 -1.03 34.49 -7.90
C ARG A 2 -2.55 34.48 -7.65
N PRO A 3 -3.34 33.62 -8.32
CA PRO A 3 -4.75 33.50 -7.96
C PRO A 3 -4.85 33.07 -6.50
N VAL A 4 -5.62 33.81 -5.71
CA VAL A 4 -5.97 33.41 -4.34
C VAL A 4 -6.87 32.18 -4.48
N PRO A 5 -6.54 31.01 -3.90
CA PRO A 5 -7.43 29.86 -3.96
C PRO A 5 -8.76 30.22 -3.28
N GLU A 6 -9.87 29.94 -3.96
CA GLU A 6 -11.20 30.12 -3.39
C GLU A 6 -11.39 29.09 -2.26
N VAL A 7 -11.93 29.52 -1.11
CA VAL A 7 -12.13 28.68 0.09
C VAL A 7 -12.84 27.34 -0.22
N GLN A 8 -13.67 27.32 -1.27
CA GLN A 8 -14.35 26.12 -1.73
C GLN A 8 -13.40 25.05 -2.33
N ASP A 9 -12.33 25.47 -3.01
CA ASP A 9 -11.31 24.58 -3.58
C ASP A 9 -10.46 23.93 -2.48
N ASP A 10 -10.14 24.67 -1.42
CA ASP A 10 -9.41 24.16 -0.26
C ASP A 10 -10.21 23.09 0.49
N LEU A 11 -11.53 23.29 0.65
CA LEU A 11 -12.43 22.31 1.25
C LEU A 11 -12.54 21.03 0.41
N LEU A 12 -12.68 21.15 -0.91
CA LEU A 12 -12.73 19.99 -1.80
C LEU A 12 -11.42 19.20 -1.80
N CYS A 13 -10.28 19.89 -1.72
CA CYS A 13 -8.96 19.28 -1.58
C CYS A 13 -8.85 18.49 -0.27
N LEU A 14 -9.26 19.08 0.85
CA LEU A 14 -9.27 18.44 2.17
C LEU A 14 -10.18 17.20 2.23
N CYS A 15 -11.39 17.27 1.67
CA CYS A 15 -12.31 16.14 1.63
C CYS A 15 -11.75 14.99 0.80
N ARG A 16 -11.14 15.29 -0.36
CA ARG A 16 -10.50 14.30 -1.23
C ARG A 16 -9.34 13.61 -0.51
N ASP A 17 -8.45 14.36 0.11
CA ASP A 17 -7.28 13.81 0.81
C ASP A 17 -7.68 12.95 1.98
N THR A 18 -8.70 13.38 2.74
CA THR A 18 -9.28 12.61 3.83
C THR A 18 -9.88 11.30 3.33
N ALA A 19 -10.65 11.34 2.24
CA ALA A 19 -11.23 10.14 1.63
C ALA A 19 -10.16 9.17 1.11
N LEU A 20 -9.10 9.68 0.46
CA LEU A 20 -7.99 8.86 -0.03
C LEU A 20 -7.21 8.22 1.12
N ARG A 21 -6.95 8.97 2.20
CA ARG A 21 -6.29 8.44 3.40
C ARG A 21 -7.11 7.34 4.06
N TRP A 22 -8.42 7.55 4.18
CA TRP A 22 -9.32 6.56 4.75
C TRP A 22 -9.40 5.29 3.87
N GLY A 23 -9.51 5.45 2.55
CA GLY A 23 -9.50 4.34 1.60
C GLY A 23 -8.23 3.48 1.67
N ARG A 24 -7.04 4.10 1.85
CA ARG A 24 -5.79 3.36 2.08
C ARG A 24 -5.84 2.55 3.39
N GLY A 25 -6.36 3.14 4.46
CA GLY A 25 -6.53 2.46 5.74
C GLY A 25 -7.47 1.24 5.65
N VAL A 26 -8.63 1.40 5.01
CA VAL A 26 -9.60 0.30 4.80
C VAL A 26 -8.98 -0.85 4.01
N ARG A 27 -8.25 -0.55 2.93
CA ARG A 27 -7.56 -1.58 2.13
C ARG A 27 -6.55 -2.37 2.96
N ARG A 28 -5.74 -1.68 3.77
CA ARG A 28 -4.77 -2.33 4.65
C ARG A 28 -5.44 -3.24 5.67
N THR A 29 -6.51 -2.77 6.32
CA THR A 29 -7.26 -3.57 7.31
C THR A 29 -7.92 -4.79 6.68
N ALA A 30 -8.58 -4.63 5.52
CA ALA A 30 -9.19 -5.73 4.80
C ALA A 30 -8.14 -6.77 4.35
N GLY A 31 -6.99 -6.30 3.85
CA GLY A 31 -5.84 -7.15 3.53
C GLY A 31 -5.36 -7.95 4.74
N ALA A 32 -5.19 -7.30 5.89
CA ALA A 32 -4.77 -7.96 7.13
C ALA A 32 -5.74 -9.07 7.57
N MET A 33 -7.06 -8.86 7.42
CA MET A 33 -8.08 -9.86 7.77
C MET A 33 -7.97 -11.14 6.92
N ILE A 34 -7.64 -11.02 5.64
CA ILE A 34 -7.40 -12.18 4.77
C ILE A 34 -5.93 -12.66 4.81
N GLY A 35 -5.08 -11.98 5.58
CA GLY A 35 -3.64 -12.20 5.68
C GLY A 35 -2.89 -11.94 4.38
N GLN A 36 -3.35 -10.96 3.61
CA GLN A 36 -2.65 -10.40 2.45
C GLN A 36 -1.93 -9.12 2.86
N PRO A 37 -0.59 -9.05 2.75
CA PRO A 37 0.17 -7.86 3.11
C PRO A 37 0.05 -6.73 2.07
N ASP A 38 0.23 -5.49 2.53
CA ASP A 38 0.17 -4.27 1.71
C ASP A 38 1.50 -4.06 0.96
N TYR A 39 1.42 -4.00 -0.37
CA TYR A 39 2.60 -3.84 -1.24
C TYR A 39 3.29 -2.48 -1.10
N GLN A 40 2.53 -1.39 -0.93
CA GLN A 40 3.13 -0.07 -0.84
C GLN A 40 3.90 0.07 0.47
N ALA A 41 3.34 -0.43 1.57
CA ALA A 41 4.04 -0.48 2.85
C ALA A 41 5.33 -1.31 2.77
N TYR A 42 5.36 -2.38 1.97
CA TYR A 42 6.56 -3.15 1.69
C TYR A 42 7.61 -2.33 0.91
N VAL A 43 7.20 -1.62 -0.15
CA VAL A 43 8.12 -0.79 -0.95
C VAL A 43 8.74 0.32 -0.09
N ASP A 44 7.93 1.01 0.70
CA ASP A 44 8.40 2.08 1.59
C ASP A 44 9.39 1.52 2.64
N HIS A 45 9.09 0.35 3.19
CA HIS A 45 9.99 -0.34 4.12
C HIS A 45 11.29 -0.80 3.46
N ALA A 46 11.21 -1.39 2.26
CA ALA A 46 12.38 -1.86 1.51
C ALA A 46 13.30 -0.69 1.13
N ALA A 47 12.74 0.44 0.67
CA ALA A 47 13.50 1.64 0.37
C ALA A 47 14.19 2.22 1.61
N ALA A 48 13.53 2.19 2.77
CA ALA A 48 14.10 2.69 4.03
C ALA A 48 15.17 1.76 4.64
N THR A 49 15.05 0.44 4.44
CA THR A 49 15.86 -0.57 5.15
C THR A 49 16.96 -1.18 4.28
N HIS A 50 16.72 -1.26 2.97
CA HIS A 50 17.59 -1.87 1.97
C HIS A 50 17.75 -0.93 0.76
N PRO A 51 18.34 0.26 0.93
CA PRO A 51 18.46 1.25 -0.14
C PRO A 51 19.29 0.74 -1.34
N ASP A 52 20.19 -0.22 -1.11
CA ASP A 52 21.06 -0.79 -2.13
C ASP A 52 20.39 -1.87 -2.99
N GLN A 53 19.14 -2.25 -2.67
CA GLN A 53 18.42 -3.32 -3.36
C GLN A 53 17.07 -2.81 -3.88
N PRO A 54 16.74 -3.04 -5.16
CA PRO A 54 15.42 -2.71 -5.67
C PRO A 54 14.36 -3.59 -4.98
N PRO A 55 13.19 -3.02 -4.61
CA PRO A 55 12.10 -3.81 -4.06
C PRO A 55 11.60 -4.83 -5.09
N LEU A 56 11.03 -5.94 -4.60
CA LEU A 56 10.36 -6.93 -5.44
C LEU A 56 9.25 -6.27 -6.25
N ASP A 57 9.04 -6.77 -7.47
CA ASP A 57 7.82 -6.46 -8.18
C ASP A 57 6.59 -6.99 -7.43
N LYS A 58 5.44 -6.40 -7.71
CA LYS A 58 4.19 -6.69 -7.00
C LYS A 58 3.78 -8.17 -7.12
N THR A 59 4.01 -8.80 -8.27
CA THR A 59 3.64 -10.19 -8.49
C THR A 59 4.56 -11.11 -7.71
N ALA A 60 5.88 -10.89 -7.76
CA ALA A 60 6.87 -11.63 -7.00
C ALA A 60 6.63 -11.53 -5.49
N PHE A 61 6.29 -10.33 -5.00
CA PHE A 61 5.89 -10.13 -3.61
C PHE A 61 4.71 -11.03 -3.22
N PHE A 62 3.63 -11.03 -4.01
CA PHE A 62 2.48 -11.87 -3.71
C PHE A 62 2.80 -13.36 -3.78
N ARG A 63 3.54 -13.81 -4.81
CA ARG A 63 3.96 -15.22 -4.93
C ARG A 63 4.80 -15.66 -3.73
N LEU A 64 5.72 -14.83 -3.27
CA LEU A 64 6.53 -15.10 -2.09
C LEU A 64 5.66 -15.26 -0.83
N HIS A 65 4.65 -14.41 -0.66
CA HIS A 65 3.72 -14.51 0.47
C HIS A 65 2.76 -15.70 0.36
N GLU A 66 2.28 -16.03 -0.84
CA GLU A 66 1.54 -17.25 -1.13
C GLU A 66 2.38 -18.49 -0.78
N GLN A 67 3.63 -18.54 -1.21
CA GLN A 67 4.55 -19.65 -0.89
C GLN A 67 4.84 -19.74 0.61
N ARG A 68 5.03 -18.62 1.30
CA ARG A 68 5.23 -18.62 2.76
C ARG A 68 4.00 -19.17 3.50
N ARG A 69 2.80 -18.91 2.99
CA ARG A 69 1.55 -19.33 3.62
C ARG A 69 1.12 -20.74 3.23
N PHE A 70 1.32 -21.13 1.97
CA PHE A 70 0.78 -22.35 1.36
C PHE A 70 1.83 -23.29 0.78
N GLY A 71 3.09 -22.87 0.67
CA GLY A 71 4.19 -23.65 0.09
C GLY A 71 4.66 -24.84 0.92
N GLY A 72 4.03 -25.10 2.08
CA GLY A 72 4.32 -26.23 2.96
C GLY A 72 3.61 -27.54 2.61
N SER A 73 2.70 -27.59 1.63
CA SER A 73 1.98 -28.84 1.31
C SER A 73 1.57 -28.91 -0.17
N GLY A 74 2.53 -29.28 -1.02
CA GLY A 74 2.28 -29.69 -2.40
C GLY A 74 2.81 -31.08 -2.73
N SER A 75 3.26 -31.86 -1.74
CA SER A 75 3.58 -33.27 -1.93
C SER A 75 2.33 -34.09 -1.59
N PHE A 76 1.64 -34.53 -2.64
CA PHE A 76 0.83 -35.75 -2.62
C PHE A 76 1.62 -36.82 -3.38
#